data_AF-A0A0A1DML4-F1
#
_entry.id   AF-A0A0A1DML4-F1
#
_cell.length_a   1.000
_cell.length_b   1.000
_cell.length_c   1.000
_cell.angle_alpha   90.00
_cell.angle_beta   90.00
_cell.angle_gamma   90.00
#
_symmetry.space_group_name_H-M   'P 1'
#
loop_
_entity.id
_entity.type
_entity.pdbx_description
1 polymer ?
#
loop_
_entity_poly.entity_id
_entity_poly.type
_entity_poly.pdbx_seq_one_letter_code
_entity_poly.pdbx_strand_id
1 'polypeptide(L)'
;MSPDPARRFATGVAGALVVSVVWLGVTAATTTTPGEARERRAAPRLPVPVAALRVVDFPARGGAPAGPALAAPAGAVETAGDGTSRVEVVDGDRRRAVPVTIGRTADGLVEVAGAGLGEGDAVRLHAAPVRGGGP
;
A
#
# COMPACT_ATOMS: atom_id res chain seq x y z
N MET A 1 -19.11 -53.53 -54.63
CA MET A 1 -19.62 -52.25 -54.08
C MET A 1 -18.43 -51.50 -53.52
N SER A 2 -17.84 -50.58 -54.30
CA SER A 2 -16.64 -49.85 -53.89
C SER A 2 -17.06 -48.78 -52.87
N PRO A 3 -16.51 -48.77 -51.65
CA PRO A 3 -16.80 -47.71 -50.69
C PRO A 3 -16.33 -46.36 -51.24
N ASP A 4 -17.27 -45.42 -51.30
CA ASP A 4 -17.12 -44.09 -51.90
C ASP A 4 -15.93 -43.34 -51.28
N PRO A 5 -14.90 -42.97 -52.07
CA PRO A 5 -13.72 -42.26 -51.57
C PRO A 5 -14.08 -40.96 -50.86
N ALA A 6 -15.17 -40.29 -51.26
CA ALA A 6 -15.65 -39.06 -50.64
C ALA A 6 -16.02 -39.26 -49.15
N ARG A 7 -16.60 -40.41 -48.79
CA ARG A 7 -16.96 -40.72 -47.40
C ARG A 7 -15.73 -40.95 -46.53
N ARG A 8 -14.68 -41.59 -47.06
CA ARG A 8 -13.43 -41.84 -46.32
C ARG A 8 -12.68 -40.55 -46.01
N PHE A 9 -12.63 -39.61 -46.97
CA PHE A 9 -12.06 -38.29 -46.74
C PHE A 9 -12.84 -37.48 -45.71
N ALA A 10 -14.17 -37.45 -45.81
CA ALA A 10 -15.01 -36.72 -44.85
C ALA A 10 -14.86 -37.24 -43.41
N THR A 11 -14.78 -38.56 -43.21
CA THR A 11 -14.56 -39.14 -41.88
C THR A 11 -13.17 -38.83 -41.34
N GLY A 12 -12.14 -38.83 -42.19
CA GLY A 12 -10.78 -38.45 -41.80
C GLY A 12 -10.68 -37.00 -41.33
N VAL A 13 -11.29 -36.08 -42.07
CA VAL A 13 -11.31 -34.64 -41.73
C VAL A 13 -12.10 -34.40 -40.44
N ALA A 14 -13.26 -35.04 -40.27
CA ALA A 14 -14.05 -34.93 -39.05
C ALA A 14 -13.29 -35.43 -37.82
N GLY A 15 -12.59 -36.57 -37.92
CA GLY A 15 -11.76 -37.09 -36.83
C GLY A 15 -10.62 -36.15 -36.45
N ALA A 16 -9.91 -35.60 -37.45
CA ALA A 16 -8.82 -34.65 -37.22
C ALA A 16 -9.28 -33.35 -36.54
N LEU A 17 -10.48 -32.86 -36.91
CA LEU A 17 -11.07 -31.67 -36.29
C LEU A 17 -11.44 -31.91 -34.83
N VAL A 18 -12.06 -33.05 -34.52
CA VAL A 18 -12.41 -33.40 -33.13
C VAL A 18 -11.16 -33.50 -32.26
N VAL A 19 -10.12 -34.17 -32.75
CA VAL A 19 -8.84 -34.27 -32.02
C VAL A 19 -8.21 -32.89 -31.81
N SER A 20 -8.24 -32.02 -32.83
CA SER A 20 -7.70 -30.66 -32.74
C SER A 20 -8.45 -29.80 -31.72
N VAL A 21 -9.77 -29.89 -31.67
CA VAL A 21 -10.61 -29.14 -30.71
C VAL A 21 -10.37 -29.64 -29.28
N VAL A 22 -10.31 -30.95 -29.08
CA VAL A 22 -10.02 -31.55 -27.77
C VAL A 22 -8.63 -31.13 -27.31
N TRP A 23 -7.63 -31.21 -28.20
CA TRP A 23 -6.28 -30.79 -27.87
C TRP A 23 -6.24 -29.31 -27.47
N LEU A 24 -6.84 -28.43 -28.27
CA LEU A 24 -6.92 -26.99 -27.99
C LEU A 24 -7.58 -26.69 -26.63
N GLY A 25 -8.65 -27.40 -26.29
CA GLY A 25 -9.32 -27.27 -25.00
C GLY A 25 -8.43 -27.67 -23.82
N VAL A 26 -7.67 -28.77 -23.96
CA VAL A 26 -6.70 -29.22 -22.94
C VAL A 26 -5.55 -28.21 -22.79
N THR A 27 -5.01 -27.68 -23.88
CA THR A 27 -3.95 -26.66 -23.81
C THR A 27 -4.48 -25.39 -23.15
N ALA A 28 -5.67 -24.91 -23.52
CA ALA A 28 -6.27 -23.73 -22.90
C ALA A 28 -6.54 -23.92 -21.40
N ALA A 29 -6.96 -25.11 -20.96
CA ALA A 29 -7.23 -25.42 -19.55
C ALA A 29 -5.95 -25.57 -18.70
N THR A 30 -4.82 -25.94 -19.32
CA THR A 30 -3.53 -26.13 -18.62
C THR A 30 -2.62 -24.92 -18.73
N THR A 31 -2.89 -23.98 -19.63
CA THR A 31 -2.18 -22.71 -19.70
C THR A 31 -2.81 -21.71 -18.76
N THR A 32 -2.05 -21.28 -17.74
CA THR A 32 -2.38 -20.13 -16.90
C THR A 32 -2.80 -18.96 -17.79
N THR A 33 -4.01 -18.46 -17.58
CA THR A 33 -4.52 -17.37 -18.42
C THR A 33 -3.68 -16.10 -18.18
N PRO A 34 -3.57 -15.19 -19.18
CA PRO A 34 -2.80 -13.95 -19.02
C PRO A 34 -3.24 -13.10 -17.81
N GLY A 35 -4.49 -13.24 -17.35
CA GLY A 35 -5.01 -12.61 -16.15
C GLY A 35 -4.42 -13.19 -14.86
N GLU A 36 -4.41 -14.51 -14.71
CA GLU A 36 -3.82 -15.20 -13.54
C GLU A 36 -2.30 -14.98 -13.45
N ALA A 37 -1.61 -14.88 -14.59
CA ALA A 37 -0.19 -14.54 -14.61
C ALA A 37 0.09 -13.12 -14.11
N ARG A 38 -0.82 -12.17 -14.34
CA ARG A 38 -0.73 -10.79 -13.83
C ARG A 38 -1.06 -10.73 -12.35
N GLU A 39 -2.05 -11.49 -11.89
CA GLU A 39 -2.43 -11.58 -10.48
C GLU A 39 -1.32 -12.21 -9.64
N ARG A 40 -0.66 -13.27 -10.15
CA ARG A 40 0.53 -13.87 -9.51
C ARG A 40 1.75 -12.96 -9.48
N ARG A 41 1.81 -11.94 -10.35
CA ARG A 41 2.87 -10.91 -10.37
C ARG A 41 2.48 -9.65 -9.59
N ALA A 42 1.31 -9.62 -8.96
CA ALA A 42 0.96 -8.51 -8.09
C ALA A 42 1.96 -8.45 -6.93
N ALA A 43 2.66 -7.32 -6.81
CA ALA A 43 3.60 -7.11 -5.72
C ALA A 43 2.88 -7.27 -4.37
N PRO A 44 3.51 -7.91 -3.36
CA PRO A 44 2.95 -7.98 -2.03
C PRO A 44 2.61 -6.56 -1.54
N ARG A 45 1.36 -6.34 -1.10
CA ARG A 45 0.99 -5.09 -0.45
C ARG A 45 1.70 -5.03 0.89
N LEU A 46 2.71 -4.18 0.98
CA LEU A 46 3.40 -3.95 2.25
C LEU A 46 2.47 -3.20 3.21
N PRO A 47 2.51 -3.52 4.51
CA PRO A 47 1.79 -2.75 5.51
C PRO A 47 2.29 -1.29 5.50
N VAL A 48 1.37 -0.37 5.75
CA VAL A 48 1.72 1.05 5.87
C VAL A 48 2.61 1.24 7.10
N PRO A 49 3.75 1.92 6.99
CA PRO A 49 4.58 2.19 8.16
C PRO A 49 3.83 3.11 9.12
N VAL A 50 3.70 2.68 10.38
CA VAL A 50 3.01 3.41 11.44
C VAL A 50 3.92 3.55 12.66
N ALA A 51 3.67 4.57 13.47
CA ALA A 51 4.30 4.79 14.76
C ALA A 51 3.24 5.21 15.79
N ALA A 52 3.42 4.85 17.05
CA ALA A 52 2.52 5.29 18.11
C ALA A 52 2.89 6.71 18.59
N LEU A 53 1.87 7.54 18.81
CA LEU A 53 2.02 8.79 19.55
C LEU A 53 2.42 8.49 21.00
N ARG A 54 3.27 9.34 21.57
CA ARG A 54 3.79 9.16 22.94
C ARG A 54 3.73 10.47 23.70
N VAL A 55 3.54 10.41 25.00
CA VAL A 55 3.72 11.57 25.85
C VAL A 55 5.19 11.68 26.22
N VAL A 56 5.80 12.84 25.97
CA VAL A 56 7.19 13.12 26.32
C VAL A 56 7.32 14.51 26.95
N ASP A 57 8.32 14.68 27.79
CA ASP A 57 8.67 15.98 28.34
C ASP A 57 9.55 16.73 27.33
N PHE A 58 8.98 17.75 26.71
CA PHE A 58 9.76 18.63 25.86
C PHE A 58 10.49 19.68 26.72
N PRO A 59 11.76 20.00 26.42
CA PRO A 59 12.43 21.12 27.05
C PRO A 59 11.68 22.41 26.74
N ALA A 60 11.54 23.29 27.72
CA ALA A 60 11.05 24.65 27.50
C ALA A 60 12.15 25.50 26.85
N ARG A 61 11.73 26.60 26.21
CA ARG A 61 12.67 27.66 25.84
C ARG A 61 13.36 28.17 27.12
N GLY A 62 14.67 27.98 27.22
CA GLY A 62 15.46 28.40 28.38
C GLY A 62 15.80 27.29 29.39
N GLY A 63 15.56 26.01 29.08
CA GLY A 63 16.08 24.88 29.86
C GLY A 63 15.23 24.43 31.05
N ALA A 64 14.11 25.10 31.34
CA ALA A 64 13.10 24.58 32.26
C ALA A 64 12.30 23.45 31.58
N PRO A 65 11.75 22.45 32.31
CA PRO A 65 10.79 21.50 31.73
C PRO A 65 9.46 22.20 31.47
N ALA A 66 8.89 22.07 30.26
CA ALA A 66 7.55 22.64 29.99
C ALA A 66 6.40 21.64 30.21
N GLY A 67 6.71 20.50 30.83
CA GLY A 67 5.75 19.44 31.15
C GLY A 67 5.45 18.51 29.97
N PRO A 68 4.64 17.47 30.25
CA PRO A 68 4.36 16.40 29.30
C PRO A 68 3.48 16.90 28.15
N ALA A 69 3.86 16.56 26.92
CA ALA A 69 3.08 16.84 25.73
C ALA A 69 3.06 15.64 24.78
N LEU A 70 2.03 15.59 23.92
CA LEU A 70 1.91 14.53 22.93
C LEU A 70 2.93 14.76 21.81
N ALA A 71 3.72 13.76 21.50
CA ALA A 71 4.75 13.76 20.48
C ALA A 71 4.42 12.79 19.36
N ALA A 72 4.57 13.29 18.13
CA ALA A 72 4.59 12.50 16.91
C ALA A 72 6.01 12.46 16.35
N PRO A 73 6.45 11.37 15.69
CA PRO A 73 7.64 11.40 14.86
C PRO A 73 7.51 12.48 13.78
N ALA A 74 8.59 13.20 13.47
CA ALA A 74 8.57 14.25 12.46
C ALA A 74 8.09 13.76 11.09
N GLY A 75 8.41 12.50 10.74
CA GLY A 75 7.93 11.86 9.51
C GLY A 75 6.43 11.55 9.50
N ALA A 76 5.71 11.66 10.62
CA ALA A 76 4.27 11.45 10.68
C ALA A 76 3.46 12.72 10.37
N VAL A 77 4.10 13.89 10.43
CA VAL A 77 3.43 15.18 10.28
C VAL A 77 3.53 15.64 8.83
N GLU A 78 2.37 15.88 8.20
CA GLU A 78 2.28 16.45 6.87
C GLU A 78 1.87 17.92 6.99
N THR A 79 2.67 18.82 6.40
CA THR A 79 2.35 20.24 6.31
C THR A 79 1.99 20.55 4.86
N ALA A 80 0.76 21.02 4.64
CA ALA A 80 0.29 21.44 3.34
C ALA A 80 0.91 22.79 2.94
N GLY A 81 0.84 23.13 1.65
CA GLY A 81 1.42 24.37 1.12
C GLY A 81 0.79 25.65 1.67
N ASP A 82 -0.40 25.56 2.28
CA ASP A 82 -1.07 26.65 2.99
C ASP A 82 -0.61 26.81 4.46
N GLY A 83 0.35 25.99 4.90
CA GLY A 83 0.89 25.98 6.26
C GLY A 83 0.07 25.16 7.26
N THR A 84 -1.06 24.59 6.86
CA THR A 84 -1.83 23.69 7.75
C THR A 84 -1.10 22.37 7.94
N SER A 85 -1.08 21.88 9.18
CA SER A 85 -0.43 20.61 9.52
C SER A 85 -1.44 19.57 9.96
N ARG A 86 -1.18 18.31 9.60
CA ARG A 86 -2.04 17.18 9.92
C ARG A 86 -1.24 15.91 10.19
N VAL A 87 -1.85 14.97 10.88
CA VAL A 87 -1.35 13.60 11.08
C VAL A 87 -2.43 12.64 10.60
N GLU A 88 -2.04 11.54 9.94
CA GLU A 88 -2.99 10.49 9.52
C GLU A 88 -2.99 9.38 10.58
N VAL A 89 -4.07 9.30 11.37
CA VAL A 89 -4.29 8.23 12.34
C VAL A 89 -4.82 7.00 11.61
N VAL A 90 -4.27 5.83 11.95
CA VAL A 90 -4.54 4.54 11.33
C VAL A 90 -5.14 3.60 12.37
N ASP A 91 -6.32 3.06 12.07
CA ASP A 91 -7.00 2.04 12.86
C ASP A 91 -7.38 0.86 11.94
N GLY A 92 -6.51 -0.14 11.89
CA GLY A 92 -6.58 -1.23 10.91
C GLY A 92 -6.55 -0.68 9.47
N ASP A 93 -7.64 -0.86 8.73
CA ASP A 93 -7.79 -0.36 7.36
C ASP A 93 -8.33 1.08 7.28
N ARG A 94 -8.82 1.63 8.40
CA ARG A 94 -9.37 2.98 8.44
C ARG A 94 -8.27 4.00 8.62
N ARG A 95 -8.40 5.12 7.92
CA ARG A 95 -7.48 6.25 8.01
C ARG A 95 -8.24 7.53 8.22
N ARG A 96 -7.76 8.36 9.14
CA ARG A 96 -8.34 9.65 9.48
C ARG A 96 -7.26 10.71 9.53
N ALA A 97 -7.36 11.71 8.66
CA ALA A 97 -6.55 12.91 8.77
C ALA A 97 -7.06 13.77 9.94
N VAL A 98 -6.18 14.07 10.89
CA VAL A 98 -6.45 14.94 12.04
C VAL A 98 -5.61 16.20 11.92
N PRO A 99 -6.22 17.39 11.79
CA PRO A 99 -5.50 18.65 11.85
C PRO A 99 -4.79 18.79 13.20
N VAL A 100 -3.54 19.27 13.15
CA VAL A 100 -2.74 19.50 14.36
C VAL A 100 -2.07 20.85 14.35
N THR A 101 -1.90 21.40 15.54
CA THR A 101 -0.92 22.45 15.80
C THR A 101 0.40 21.80 16.16
N ILE A 102 1.47 22.28 15.52
CA ILE A 102 2.84 21.86 15.80
C ILE A 102 3.44 22.81 16.85
N GLY A 103 4.03 22.24 17.89
CA GLY A 103 4.77 22.95 18.91
C GLY A 103 6.28 22.79 18.74
N ARG A 104 6.92 22.35 19.82
CA ARG A 104 8.37 22.16 19.91
C ARG A 104 8.83 20.92 19.14
N THR A 105 10.11 20.90 18.79
CA THR A 105 10.75 19.77 18.13
C THR A 105 12.04 19.40 18.86
N ALA A 106 12.24 18.10 19.12
CA ALA A 106 13.40 17.55 19.80
C ALA A 106 13.58 16.08 19.41
N ASP A 107 14.82 15.63 19.19
CA ASP A 107 15.16 14.23 18.96
C ASP A 107 14.32 13.51 17.87
N GLY A 108 13.98 14.23 16.79
CA GLY A 108 13.17 13.69 15.69
C GLY A 108 11.67 13.57 16.02
N LEU A 109 11.25 14.07 17.18
CA LEU A 109 9.87 14.20 17.61
C LEU A 109 9.37 15.64 17.48
N VAL A 110 8.07 15.75 17.28
CA VAL A 110 7.32 16.99 17.12
C VAL A 110 6.17 16.97 18.10
N GLU A 111 6.09 17.99 18.94
CA GLU A 111 4.93 18.24 19.79
C GLU A 111 3.72 18.51 18.92
N VAL A 112 2.64 17.77 19.14
CA VAL A 112 1.41 17.88 18.37
C VAL A 112 0.22 18.05 19.30
N ALA A 113 -0.68 18.94 18.93
CA ALA A 113 -1.97 19.10 19.59
C ALA A 113 -3.09 19.06 18.54
N GLY A 114 -4.06 18.17 18.72
CA GLY A 114 -5.19 18.02 17.81
C GLY A 114 -6.36 17.34 18.50
N ALA A 115 -7.58 17.66 18.06
CA ALA A 115 -8.79 17.14 18.68
C ALA A 115 -8.95 15.63 18.44
N GLY A 116 -9.07 14.89 19.54
CA GLY A 116 -9.23 13.44 19.50
C GLY A 116 -7.96 12.69 19.11
N LEU A 117 -6.79 13.23 19.45
CA LEU A 117 -5.53 12.50 19.51
C LEU A 117 -5.22 12.11 20.96
N GLY A 118 -4.69 10.91 21.14
CA GLY A 118 -4.27 10.38 22.43
C GLY A 118 -2.93 9.67 22.35
N GLU A 119 -2.38 9.37 23.52
CA GLU A 119 -1.22 8.48 23.62
C GLU A 119 -1.56 7.09 23.10
N GLY A 120 -0.64 6.48 22.34
CA GLY A 120 -0.82 5.16 21.75
C GLY A 120 -1.52 5.14 20.39
N ASP A 121 -2.11 6.26 19.95
CA ASP A 121 -2.69 6.35 18.61
C ASP A 121 -1.64 6.05 17.54
N ALA A 122 -1.95 5.12 16.63
CA ALA A 122 -1.08 4.78 15.53
C ALA A 122 -1.19 5.83 14.43
N VAL A 123 -0.09 6.51 14.14
CA VAL A 123 0.01 7.50 13.07
C VAL A 123 0.88 7.00 11.93
N ARG A 124 0.47 7.28 10.70
CA ARG A 124 1.21 6.91 9.51
C ARG A 124 2.52 7.69 9.44
N LEU A 125 3.59 6.98 9.06
CA LEU A 125 4.84 7.60 8.66
C LEU A 125 4.86 7.85 7.15
N HIS A 126 5.25 9.06 6.79
CA HIS A 126 5.57 9.43 5.42
C HIS A 126 7.07 9.21 5.21
N ALA A 127 7.45 8.74 4.02
CA ALA A 127 8.85 8.69 3.64
C ALA A 127 9.40 10.12 3.73
N ALA A 128 10.49 10.30 4.47
CA ALA A 128 11.19 11.58 4.50
C ALA A 128 11.49 11.99 3.04
N PRO A 129 11.30 13.26 2.66
CA PRO A 129 11.76 13.71 1.36
C PRO A 129 13.24 13.37 1.29
N VAL A 130 13.61 12.50 0.34
CA VAL A 130 15.01 12.19 0.05
C VAL A 130 15.63 13.53 -0.31
N ARG A 131 16.38 14.13 0.61
CA ARG A 131 17.24 15.26 0.29
C ARG A 131 18.24 14.69 -0.71
N GLY A 132 17.97 14.92 -2.00
CA GLY A 132 18.86 14.56 -3.08
C GLY A 132 20.21 15.19 -2.77
N GLY A 133 21.16 14.37 -2.33
CA GLY A 133 22.56 14.72 -2.37
C GLY A 133 22.92 14.88 -3.84
N GLY A 134 22.93 16.13 -4.31
CA GLY A 134 23.68 16.46 -5.51
C GLY A 134 25.18 16.34 -5.20
N PRO A 135 25.99 15.82 -6.13
CA PRO A 135 27.44 15.84 -6.02
C PRO A 135 27.99 17.26 -5.94
#